data_AF-A0A7S0TIC7-F1
#
_entry.id   AF-A0A7S0TIC7-F1
#
_cell.length_a   1.000
_cell.length_b   1.000
_cell.length_c   1.000
_cell.angle_alpha   90.00
_cell.angle_beta   90.00
_cell.angle_gamma   90.00
#
_symmetry.space_group_name_H-M   'P 1'
#
loop_
_entity.id
_entity.type
_entity.pdbx_description
1 polymer ?
#
loop_
_entity_poly.entity_id
_entity_poly.type
_entity_poly.pdbx_seq_one_letter_code
_entity_poly.pdbx_strand_id
1 'polypeptide(L)'
;MAAKSLPSLQLSEISQQAGAALERAAELDNWPSTNSVPSHSWLSKLEAMLDGKLQSVEQEKGSVFDTTMVYHECFGYFIELFKTYQPFLARIHNGYQDVVKNGLALQQKLETMEADLFAVKKKSEEDMQRTVQDLKQQIDLLEKQASRADANKERLLTHLRESEENLKATQIETEAVKQAYTKSLEVSRAYCSGYKWIVKNVQKSAGQDAEEMPDLDALDNVTLIQRLERSQAENNASRWQIDYLSSTSEIAYTKSILEEERRLFGQEQERMQMELDQLRGSESHLIAELDALEHKFDKLDAEHKELRNTMDSTFLASWGDGKEIPPFLRTKLP
;
A
#
# COMPACT_ATOMS: atom_id res chain seq x y z
N MET A 1 -9.30 -18.01 29.02
CA MET A 1 -9.47 -17.25 30.28
C MET A 1 -10.95 -16.97 30.45
N ALA A 2 -11.51 -17.35 31.60
CA ALA A 2 -12.94 -17.43 31.84
C ALA A 2 -13.59 -16.03 31.92
N ALA A 3 -14.59 -15.79 31.07
CA ALA A 3 -15.46 -14.62 31.15
C ALA A 3 -16.42 -14.79 32.34
N LYS A 4 -16.23 -13.96 33.38
CA LYS A 4 -17.20 -13.81 34.47
C LYS A 4 -18.37 -12.99 33.95
N SER A 5 -19.56 -13.59 33.91
CA SER A 5 -20.81 -12.91 33.64
C SER A 5 -21.15 -11.90 34.75
N LEU A 6 -21.56 -10.70 34.36
CA LEU A 6 -22.09 -9.67 35.24
C LEU A 6 -23.59 -9.89 35.46
N PRO A 7 -24.14 -9.54 36.64
CA PRO A 7 -25.53 -9.83 36.99
C PRO A 7 -26.50 -8.87 36.29
N SER A 8 -27.53 -9.45 35.67
CA SER A 8 -28.70 -8.78 35.12
C SER A 8 -29.45 -8.03 36.23
N LEU A 9 -29.26 -6.71 36.33
CA LEU A 9 -29.99 -5.85 37.24
C LEU A 9 -31.34 -5.44 36.63
N GLN A 10 -32.38 -5.61 37.46
CA GLN A 10 -33.81 -5.44 37.20
C GLN A 10 -34.20 -3.99 36.87
N LEU A 11 -33.72 -3.43 35.76
CA LEU A 11 -34.08 -2.09 35.27
C LEU A 11 -35.54 -2.01 34.78
N SER A 12 -36.16 -3.15 34.44
CA SER A 12 -37.54 -3.21 33.94
C SER A 12 -38.59 -2.96 35.03
N GLU A 13 -38.33 -3.36 36.28
CA GLU A 13 -39.29 -3.22 37.39
C GLU A 13 -39.32 -1.79 37.95
N ILE A 14 -38.19 -1.07 37.89
CA ILE A 14 -38.07 0.33 38.32
C ILE A 14 -38.78 1.25 37.31
N SER A 15 -38.65 0.96 36.01
CA SER A 15 -39.33 1.72 34.94
C SER A 15 -40.86 1.55 34.96
N GLN A 16 -41.37 0.35 35.30
CA GLN A 16 -42.80 0.11 35.40
C GLN A 16 -43.45 0.77 36.62
N GLN A 17 -42.74 0.87 37.75
CA GLN A 17 -43.25 1.57 38.94
C GLN A 17 -43.24 3.10 38.80
N ALA A 18 -42.32 3.66 37.98
CA ALA A 18 -42.26 5.10 37.70
C ALA A 18 -43.38 5.55 36.75
N GLY A 19 -43.73 4.74 35.73
CA GLY A 19 -44.81 5.05 34.78
C GLY A 19 -46.19 5.09 35.44
N ALA A 20 -46.49 4.13 36.32
CA ALA A 20 -47.77 4.07 37.03
C ALA A 20 -47.97 5.19 38.07
N ALA A 21 -46.89 5.86 38.50
CA ALA A 21 -46.96 7.02 39.39
C ALA A 21 -47.24 8.33 38.63
N LEU A 22 -46.82 8.41 37.36
CA LEU A 22 -47.04 9.57 36.49
C LEU A 22 -48.47 9.60 35.91
N GLU A 23 -49.07 8.46 35.58
CA GLU A 23 -50.46 8.40 35.10
C GLU A 23 -51.50 8.79 36.17
N ARG A 24 -51.22 8.54 37.46
CA ARG A 24 -52.09 9.01 38.56
C ARG A 24 -51.97 10.50 38.87
N ALA A 25 -50.90 11.15 38.40
CA ALA A 25 -50.75 12.60 38.56
C ALA A 25 -51.59 13.38 37.53
N ALA A 26 -51.90 12.76 36.38
CA ALA A 26 -52.66 13.39 35.28
C ALA A 26 -54.19 13.45 35.53
N GLU A 27 -54.73 12.73 36.52
CA GLU A 27 -56.16 12.80 36.89
C GLU A 27 -56.49 13.95 37.87
N LEU A 28 -55.50 14.74 38.30
CA LEU A 28 -55.69 15.87 39.23
C LEU A 28 -55.92 17.22 38.53
N ASP A 29 -55.98 17.26 37.20
CA ASP A 29 -56.07 18.50 36.39
C ASP A 29 -57.46 19.17 36.33
N ASN A 30 -58.39 18.79 37.21
CA ASN A 30 -59.71 19.42 37.29
C ASN A 30 -59.91 20.17 38.62
N TRP A 31 -58.92 21.00 38.99
CA TRP A 31 -59.04 21.91 40.13
C TRP A 31 -59.75 23.21 39.69
N PRO A 32 -60.80 23.67 40.39
CA PRO A 32 -61.52 24.87 39.98
C PRO A 32 -60.64 26.10 40.20
N SER A 33 -60.42 26.86 39.12
CA SER A 33 -59.81 28.19 39.12
C SER A 33 -60.66 29.18 39.92
N THR A 34 -60.54 29.14 41.25
CA THR A 34 -61.09 30.17 42.13
C THR A 34 -60.08 30.54 43.20
N ASN A 35 -59.94 31.86 43.36
CA ASN A 35 -59.46 32.57 44.53
C ASN A 35 -57.96 32.83 44.62
N SER A 36 -57.65 34.12 44.79
CA SER A 36 -56.39 34.64 45.29
C SER A 36 -55.87 33.81 46.45
N VAL A 37 -54.81 33.04 46.21
CA VAL A 37 -54.09 32.30 47.25
C VAL A 37 -53.52 33.32 48.23
N PRO A 38 -53.76 33.20 49.55
CA PRO A 38 -53.10 34.05 50.53
C PRO A 38 -51.59 33.89 50.34
N SER A 39 -50.89 34.98 50.04
CA SER A 39 -49.43 35.00 50.05
C SER A 39 -48.97 34.73 51.49
N HIS A 40 -48.72 33.45 51.77
CA HIS A 40 -48.18 33.03 53.05
C HIS A 40 -46.70 33.39 53.08
N SER A 41 -46.25 33.94 54.22
CA SER A 41 -44.87 34.43 54.42
C SER A 41 -43.76 33.40 54.16
N TRP A 42 -44.09 32.10 54.09
CA TRP A 42 -43.15 31.05 53.74
C TRP A 42 -42.91 30.93 52.21
N LEU A 43 -43.90 31.23 51.37
CA LEU A 43 -43.75 31.24 49.90
C LEU A 43 -42.78 32.32 49.46
N SER A 44 -42.96 33.54 49.99
CA SER A 44 -42.04 34.65 49.72
C SER A 44 -40.62 34.39 50.21
N LYS A 45 -40.45 33.60 51.29
CA LYS A 45 -39.13 33.16 51.76
C LYS A 45 -38.50 32.14 50.83
N LEU A 46 -39.30 31.23 50.27
CA LEU A 46 -38.84 30.22 49.34
C LEU A 46 -38.43 30.84 47.99
N GLU A 47 -39.27 31.75 47.46
CA GLU A 47 -38.95 32.54 46.27
C GLU A 47 -37.65 33.32 46.44
N ALA A 48 -37.50 34.06 47.55
CA ALA A 48 -36.27 34.82 47.80
C ALA A 48 -35.02 33.91 47.88
N MET A 49 -35.16 32.67 48.37
CA MET A 49 -34.06 31.71 48.45
C MET A 49 -33.72 31.10 47.09
N LEU A 50 -34.74 30.80 46.29
CA LEU A 50 -34.62 30.31 44.91
C LEU A 50 -33.97 31.36 44.01
N ASP A 51 -34.45 32.60 44.05
CA ASP A 51 -33.92 33.70 43.26
C ASP A 51 -32.46 33.99 43.61
N GLY A 52 -32.11 33.98 44.91
CA GLY A 52 -30.72 34.19 45.35
C GLY A 52 -29.76 33.08 44.90
N LYS A 53 -30.19 31.82 44.97
CA LYS A 53 -29.35 30.69 44.54
C LYS A 53 -29.26 30.56 43.02
N LEU A 54 -30.35 30.84 42.29
CA LEU A 54 -30.36 30.84 40.82
C LEU A 54 -29.50 31.97 40.25
N GLN A 55 -29.55 33.18 40.83
CA GLN A 55 -28.66 34.28 40.45
C GLN A 55 -27.18 33.94 40.65
N SER A 56 -26.85 33.14 41.67
CA SER A 56 -25.47 32.71 41.92
C SER A 56 -24.98 31.74 40.83
N VAL A 57 -25.83 30.81 40.37
CA VAL A 57 -25.52 29.87 39.28
C VAL A 57 -25.46 30.57 37.91
N GLU A 58 -26.33 31.56 37.67
CA GLU A 58 -26.30 32.36 36.43
C GLU A 58 -25.04 33.23 36.31
N GLN A 59 -24.52 33.75 37.43
CA GLN A 59 -23.28 34.54 37.44
C GLN A 59 -22.02 33.69 37.17
N GLU A 60 -22.03 32.41 37.51
CA GLU A 60 -20.90 31.49 37.32
C GLU A 60 -20.90 30.78 35.95
N LYS A 61 -21.83 31.11 35.03
CA LYS A 61 -22.08 30.32 33.80
C LYS A 61 -22.28 28.83 34.10
N GLY A 62 -23.05 28.53 35.14
CA GLY A 62 -23.32 27.16 35.56
C GLY A 62 -24.03 26.35 34.48
N SER A 63 -23.76 25.04 34.50
CA SER A 63 -24.42 24.03 33.67
C SER A 63 -25.92 23.94 34.03
N VAL A 64 -26.75 23.44 33.11
CA VAL A 64 -28.16 23.05 33.39
C VAL A 64 -28.25 22.13 34.62
N PHE A 65 -27.18 21.38 34.87
CA PHE A 65 -27.05 20.50 36.02
C PHE A 65 -26.94 21.28 37.35
N ASP A 66 -26.23 22.41 37.36
CA ASP A 66 -26.06 23.27 38.54
C ASP A 66 -27.38 23.96 38.91
N THR A 67 -28.14 24.36 37.89
CA THR A 67 -29.50 24.91 38.07
C THR A 67 -30.42 23.86 38.69
N THR A 68 -30.34 22.60 38.23
CA THR A 68 -31.14 21.49 38.74
C THR A 68 -30.80 21.15 40.21
N MET A 69 -29.52 21.24 40.59
CA MET A 69 -29.09 21.07 41.99
C MET A 69 -29.62 22.18 42.91
N VAL A 70 -29.66 23.43 42.44
CA VAL A 70 -30.25 24.55 43.20
C VAL A 70 -31.73 24.32 43.49
N TYR A 71 -32.51 23.90 42.48
CA TYR A 71 -33.91 23.52 42.70
C TYR A 71 -34.02 22.40 43.73
N HIS A 72 -33.18 21.37 43.62
CA HIS A 72 -33.17 20.23 44.54
C HIS A 72 -32.92 20.65 45.99
N GLU A 73 -31.96 21.53 46.25
CA GLU A 73 -31.68 22.03 47.60
C GLU A 73 -32.82 22.89 48.17
N CYS A 74 -33.43 23.74 47.33
CA CYS A 74 -34.57 24.57 47.74
C CYS A 74 -35.82 23.73 48.01
N PHE A 75 -36.05 22.69 47.22
CA PHE A 75 -37.11 21.71 47.48
C PHE A 75 -36.85 20.90 48.74
N GLY A 76 -35.59 20.52 49.05
CA GLY A 76 -35.25 19.87 50.32
C GLY A 76 -35.70 20.70 51.54
N TYR A 77 -35.45 22.01 51.51
CA TYR A 77 -35.87 22.94 52.57
C TYR A 77 -37.40 23.09 52.66
N PHE A 78 -38.08 23.05 51.52
CA PHE A 78 -39.55 23.06 51.44
C PHE A 78 -40.18 21.84 52.11
N ILE A 79 -39.54 20.67 51.97
CA ILE A 79 -40.02 19.39 52.50
C ILE A 79 -39.97 19.35 54.03
N GLU A 80 -38.93 19.93 54.64
CA GLU A 80 -38.80 19.99 56.10
C GLU A 80 -39.89 20.83 56.77
N LEU A 81 -40.43 21.84 56.06
CA LEU A 81 -41.48 22.73 56.56
C LEU A 81 -42.87 22.09 56.56
N PHE A 82 -43.13 21.11 55.69
CA PHE A 82 -44.44 20.44 55.55
C PHE A 82 -44.47 19.05 56.19
N LYS A 83 -44.49 19.01 57.53
CA LYS A 83 -44.47 17.76 58.33
C LYS A 83 -45.53 16.72 57.94
N THR A 84 -46.72 17.16 57.48
CA THR A 84 -47.83 16.28 57.10
C THR A 84 -47.60 15.53 55.79
N TYR A 85 -46.81 16.09 54.87
CA TYR A 85 -46.53 15.53 53.54
C TYR A 85 -45.06 15.12 53.35
N GLN A 86 -44.25 15.27 54.39
CA GLN A 86 -42.82 14.95 54.41
C GLN A 86 -42.48 13.57 53.81
N PRO A 87 -43.20 12.46 54.12
CA PRO A 87 -42.84 11.14 53.58
C PRO A 87 -43.01 11.06 52.06
N PHE A 88 -44.03 11.74 51.53
CA PHE A 88 -44.31 11.77 50.09
C PHE A 88 -43.29 12.63 49.35
N LEU A 89 -43.03 13.84 49.86
CA LEU A 89 -42.08 14.73 49.21
C LEU A 89 -40.63 14.24 49.32
N ALA A 90 -40.24 13.62 50.45
CA ALA A 90 -38.94 12.97 50.58
C ALA A 90 -38.76 11.82 49.57
N ARG A 91 -39.83 11.09 49.26
CA ARG A 91 -39.81 10.05 48.22
C ARG A 91 -39.56 10.63 46.83
N ILE A 92 -40.20 11.77 46.50
CA ILE A 92 -39.97 12.48 45.24
C ILE A 92 -38.53 13.00 45.18
N HIS A 93 -38.07 13.65 46.24
CA HIS A 93 -36.71 14.18 46.36
C HIS A 93 -35.65 13.09 46.17
N ASN A 94 -35.80 11.95 46.84
CA ASN A 94 -34.87 10.84 46.69
C ASN A 94 -34.90 10.24 45.27
N GLY A 95 -36.09 10.16 44.65
CA GLY A 95 -36.22 9.73 43.25
C GLY A 95 -35.47 10.66 42.29
N TYR A 96 -35.56 11.98 42.49
CA TYR A 96 -34.76 12.94 41.72
C TYR A 96 -33.26 12.79 41.99
N GLN A 97 -32.87 12.58 43.25
CA GLN A 97 -31.47 12.41 43.62
C GLN A 97 -30.84 11.18 42.93
N ASP A 98 -31.58 10.09 42.80
CA ASP A 98 -31.12 8.88 42.10
C ASP A 98 -30.99 9.12 40.59
N VAL A 99 -31.93 9.83 39.98
CA VAL A 99 -31.85 10.22 38.55
C VAL A 99 -30.63 11.12 38.30
N VAL A 100 -30.38 12.10 39.16
CA VAL A 100 -29.22 13.00 39.08
C VAL A 100 -27.92 12.21 39.20
N LYS A 101 -27.80 11.31 40.19
CA LYS A 101 -26.61 10.45 40.36
C LYS A 101 -26.37 9.56 39.14
N ASN A 102 -27.42 8.95 38.59
CA ASN A 102 -27.31 8.10 37.41
C ASN A 102 -26.92 8.91 36.17
N GLY A 103 -27.45 10.13 36.00
CA GLY A 103 -27.05 11.04 34.93
C GLY A 103 -25.57 11.41 34.99
N LEU A 104 -25.07 11.70 36.20
CA LEU A 104 -23.65 12.02 36.44
C LEU A 104 -22.73 10.83 36.12
N ALA A 105 -23.13 9.62 36.52
CA ALA A 105 -22.38 8.40 36.18
C ALA A 105 -22.37 8.12 34.66
N LEU A 106 -23.47 8.40 33.96
CA LEU A 106 -23.55 8.26 32.51
C LEU A 106 -22.65 9.29 31.80
N GLN A 107 -22.65 10.54 32.29
CA GLN A 107 -21.80 11.60 31.76
C GLN A 107 -20.32 11.25 31.89
N GLN A 108 -19.87 10.79 33.06
CA GLN A 108 -18.49 10.35 33.26
C GLN A 108 -18.09 9.21 32.31
N LYS A 109 -19.02 8.29 32.05
CA LYS A 109 -18.78 7.19 31.11
C LYS A 109 -18.65 7.69 29.67
N LEU A 110 -19.47 8.65 29.26
CA LEU A 110 -19.37 9.29 27.94
C LEU A 110 -18.04 10.03 27.78
N GLU A 111 -17.63 10.81 28.78
CA GLU A 111 -16.34 11.50 28.78
C GLU A 111 -15.15 10.51 28.66
N THR A 112 -15.25 9.35 29.31
CA THR A 112 -14.24 8.29 29.18
C THR A 112 -14.20 7.71 27.77
N MET A 113 -15.37 7.43 27.18
CA MET A 113 -15.46 6.92 25.81
C MET A 113 -14.96 7.94 24.77
N GLU A 114 -15.22 9.23 24.97
CA GLU A 114 -14.70 10.29 24.11
C GLU A 114 -13.16 10.36 24.16
N ALA A 115 -12.57 10.22 25.34
CA ALA A 115 -11.11 10.17 25.50
C ALA A 115 -10.50 8.94 24.78
N ASP A 116 -11.12 7.77 24.91
CA ASP A 116 -10.69 6.55 24.24
C ASP A 116 -10.80 6.68 22.71
N LEU A 117 -11.91 7.22 22.20
CA LEU A 117 -12.10 7.48 20.77
C LEU A 117 -11.06 8.45 20.23
N PHE A 118 -10.74 9.50 20.98
CA PHE A 118 -9.70 10.45 20.60
C PHE A 118 -8.32 9.77 20.55
N ALA A 119 -8.00 8.92 21.51
CA ALA A 119 -6.75 8.16 21.54
C ALA A 119 -6.64 7.19 20.35
N VAL A 120 -7.71 6.45 20.05
CA VAL A 120 -7.76 5.53 18.90
C VAL A 120 -7.61 6.30 17.59
N LYS A 121 -8.31 7.42 17.42
CA LYS A 121 -8.20 8.28 16.24
C LYS A 121 -6.77 8.78 16.04
N LYS A 122 -6.16 9.31 17.09
CA LYS A 122 -4.78 9.81 17.04
C LYS A 122 -3.80 8.70 16.66
N LYS A 123 -3.91 7.52 17.26
CA LYS A 123 -3.06 6.38 16.93
C LYS A 123 -3.23 5.95 15.47
N SER A 124 -4.47 5.89 14.98
CA SER A 124 -4.77 5.59 13.57
C SER A 124 -4.14 6.59 12.61
N GLU A 125 -4.20 7.89 12.92
CA GLU A 125 -3.55 8.94 12.13
C GLU A 125 -2.02 8.78 12.11
N GLU A 126 -1.40 8.46 13.25
CA GLU A 126 0.05 8.20 13.33
C GLU A 126 0.45 6.96 12.51
N ASP A 127 -0.33 5.88 12.59
CA ASP A 127 -0.06 4.66 11.82
C ASP A 127 -0.23 4.91 10.32
N MET A 128 -1.27 5.63 9.88
CA MET A 128 -1.41 6.05 8.48
C MET A 128 -0.23 6.91 8.00
N GLN A 129 0.26 7.84 8.82
CA GLN A 129 1.41 8.67 8.46
C GLN A 129 2.67 7.85 8.28
N ARG A 130 2.91 6.85 9.14
CA ARG A 130 4.04 5.91 8.99
C ARG A 130 3.95 5.13 7.68
N THR A 131 2.79 4.55 7.38
CA THR A 131 2.58 3.78 6.14
C THR A 131 2.81 4.65 4.90
N VAL A 132 2.32 5.89 4.90
CA VAL A 132 2.56 6.85 3.82
C VAL A 132 4.05 7.16 3.67
N GLN A 133 4.79 7.29 4.78
CA GLN A 133 6.23 7.55 4.74
C GLN A 133 7.01 6.35 4.20
N ASP A 134 6.65 5.13 4.60
CA ASP A 134 7.27 3.90 4.12
C ASP A 134 7.02 3.70 2.61
N LEU A 135 5.79 3.94 2.15
CA LEU A 135 5.46 3.89 0.72
C LEU A 135 6.25 4.92 -0.09
N LYS A 136 6.46 6.14 0.42
CA LYS A 136 7.31 7.13 -0.25
C LYS A 136 8.75 6.63 -0.40
N GLN A 137 9.32 6.02 0.64
CA GLN A 137 10.67 5.46 0.57
C GLN A 137 10.78 4.31 -0.45
N GLN A 138 9.74 3.48 -0.54
CA GLN A 138 9.68 2.41 -1.55
C GLN A 138 9.59 2.98 -2.97
N ILE A 139 8.78 4.00 -3.21
CA ILE A 139 8.69 4.68 -4.50
C ILE A 139 10.06 5.27 -4.89
N ASP A 140 10.74 5.98 -3.98
CA ASP A 140 12.07 6.53 -4.25
C ASP A 140 13.11 5.44 -4.61
N LEU A 141 12.99 4.26 -3.99
CA LEU A 141 13.86 3.12 -4.30
C LEU A 141 13.57 2.56 -5.70
N LEU A 142 12.30 2.38 -6.04
CA LEU A 142 11.85 1.89 -7.35
C LEU A 142 12.24 2.86 -8.47
N GLU A 143 12.08 4.17 -8.26
CA GLU A 143 12.50 5.20 -9.22
C GLU A 143 14.01 5.16 -9.48
N LYS A 144 14.83 4.95 -8.44
CA LYS A 144 16.28 4.76 -8.58
C LYS A 144 16.62 3.48 -9.35
N GLN A 145 15.90 2.39 -9.11
CA GLN A 145 16.10 1.13 -9.83
C GLN A 145 15.72 1.27 -11.31
N ALA A 146 14.58 1.89 -11.61
CA ALA A 146 14.15 2.18 -12.98
C ALA A 146 15.18 3.03 -13.71
N SER A 147 15.67 4.10 -13.07
CA SER A 147 16.71 4.97 -13.64
C SER A 147 18.01 4.21 -13.96
N ARG A 148 18.41 3.26 -13.10
CA ARG A 148 19.57 2.39 -13.36
C ARG A 148 19.33 1.43 -14.51
N ALA A 149 18.13 0.86 -14.61
CA ALA A 149 17.76 -0.03 -15.70
C ALA A 149 17.78 0.70 -17.05
N ASP A 150 17.24 1.92 -17.10
CA ASP A 150 17.28 2.76 -18.31
C ASP A 150 18.72 3.12 -18.72
N ALA A 151 19.59 3.46 -17.76
CA ALA A 151 21.00 3.72 -18.03
C ALA A 151 21.73 2.48 -18.57
N ASN A 152 21.44 1.29 -18.03
CA ASN A 152 21.99 0.04 -18.54
C ASN A 152 21.46 -0.31 -19.93
N LYS A 153 20.17 -0.10 -20.18
CA LYS A 153 19.58 -0.28 -21.50
C LYS A 153 20.27 0.60 -22.54
N GLU A 154 20.52 1.87 -22.23
CA GLU A 154 21.20 2.77 -23.15
C GLU A 154 22.64 2.32 -23.45
N ARG A 155 23.38 1.84 -22.43
CA ARG A 155 24.72 1.25 -22.62
C ARG A 155 24.71 0.00 -23.50
N LEU A 156 23.72 -0.87 -23.31
CA LEU A 156 23.59 -2.06 -24.16
C LEU A 156 23.27 -1.69 -25.60
N LEU A 157 22.42 -0.68 -25.82
CA LEU A 157 22.14 -0.17 -27.16
C LEU A 157 23.37 0.44 -27.82
N THR A 158 24.22 1.17 -27.09
CA THR A 158 25.48 1.68 -27.63
C THR A 158 26.42 0.56 -28.02
N HIS A 159 26.61 -0.45 -27.16
CA HIS A 159 27.45 -1.60 -27.48
C HIS A 159 26.92 -2.40 -28.66
N LEU A 160 25.59 -2.53 -28.78
CA LEU A 160 24.99 -3.23 -29.90
C LEU A 160 25.25 -2.49 -31.22
N ARG A 161 25.10 -1.15 -31.24
CA ARG A 161 25.46 -0.33 -32.41
C ARG A 161 26.94 -0.46 -32.79
N GLU A 162 27.85 -0.36 -31.81
CA GLU A 162 29.29 -0.54 -32.04
C GLU A 162 29.59 -1.93 -32.60
N SER A 163 28.95 -2.97 -32.07
CA SER A 163 29.13 -4.34 -32.55
C SER A 163 28.61 -4.53 -33.99
N GLU A 164 27.48 -3.90 -34.34
CA GLU A 164 26.95 -3.92 -35.71
C GLU A 164 27.89 -3.19 -36.69
N GLU A 165 28.47 -2.07 -36.28
CA GLU A 165 29.46 -1.34 -37.07
C GLU A 165 30.74 -2.16 -37.29
N ASN A 166 31.25 -2.79 -36.23
CA ASN A 166 32.40 -3.69 -36.32
C ASN A 166 32.12 -4.90 -37.21
N LEU A 167 30.91 -5.48 -37.11
CA LEU A 167 30.50 -6.60 -37.96
C LEU A 167 30.43 -6.18 -39.44
N LYS A 168 29.91 -4.99 -39.75
CA LYS A 168 29.93 -4.45 -41.12
C LYS A 168 31.35 -4.21 -41.61
N ALA A 169 32.24 -3.67 -40.79
CA ALA A 169 33.63 -3.43 -41.15
C ALA A 169 34.37 -4.74 -41.47
N THR A 170 34.26 -5.74 -40.59
CA THR A 170 34.84 -7.07 -40.82
C THR A 170 34.24 -7.76 -42.05
N GLN A 171 32.95 -7.58 -42.33
CA GLN A 171 32.33 -8.12 -43.54
C GLN A 171 32.95 -7.51 -44.82
N ILE A 172 33.15 -6.19 -44.85
CA ILE A 172 33.83 -5.49 -45.96
C ILE A 172 35.26 -6.02 -46.14
N GLU A 173 36.02 -6.18 -45.05
CA GLU A 173 37.38 -6.72 -45.10
C GLU A 173 37.40 -8.16 -45.63
N THR A 174 36.50 -9.03 -45.17
CA THR A 174 36.43 -10.41 -45.67
C THR A 174 36.07 -10.47 -47.16
N GLU A 175 35.21 -9.58 -47.66
CA GLU A 175 34.90 -9.46 -49.08
C GLU A 175 36.11 -8.98 -49.88
N ALA A 176 36.86 -8.00 -49.38
CA ALA A 176 38.09 -7.55 -50.00
C ALA A 176 39.15 -8.67 -50.08
N VAL A 177 39.33 -9.44 -49.01
CA VAL A 177 40.23 -10.60 -48.98
C VAL A 177 39.78 -11.68 -49.98
N LYS A 178 38.48 -12.00 -50.04
CA LYS A 178 37.93 -12.95 -51.03
C LYS A 178 38.21 -12.49 -52.46
N GLN A 179 38.05 -11.20 -52.76
CA GLN A 179 38.37 -10.66 -54.08
C GLN A 179 39.86 -10.75 -54.39
N ALA A 180 40.74 -10.41 -53.43
CA ALA A 180 42.18 -10.50 -53.60
C ALA A 180 42.64 -11.95 -53.85
N TYR A 181 42.10 -12.90 -53.08
CA TYR A 181 42.35 -14.33 -53.27
C TYR A 181 41.90 -14.82 -54.65
N THR A 182 40.71 -14.39 -55.10
CA THR A 182 40.18 -14.75 -56.43
C THR A 182 41.09 -14.25 -57.55
N LYS A 183 41.55 -12.99 -57.46
CA LYS A 183 42.55 -12.43 -58.39
C LYS A 183 43.86 -13.22 -58.37
N SER A 184 44.37 -13.58 -57.20
CA SER A 184 45.59 -14.39 -57.06
C SER A 184 45.44 -15.78 -57.70
N LEU A 185 44.27 -16.41 -57.57
CA LEU A 185 43.96 -17.68 -58.23
C LEU A 185 43.92 -17.55 -59.75
N GLU A 186 43.35 -16.48 -60.28
CA GLU A 186 43.33 -16.21 -61.73
C GLU A 186 44.74 -16.04 -62.28
N VAL A 187 45.58 -15.25 -61.60
CA VAL A 187 47.00 -15.09 -61.95
C VAL A 187 47.71 -16.44 -61.93
N SER A 188 47.52 -17.24 -60.87
CA SER A 188 48.13 -18.57 -60.76
C SER A 188 47.67 -19.52 -61.87
N ARG A 189 46.38 -19.49 -62.24
CA ARG A 189 45.84 -20.25 -63.37
C ARG A 189 46.44 -19.81 -64.71
N ALA A 190 46.65 -18.50 -64.90
CA ALA A 190 47.31 -17.97 -66.09
C ALA A 190 48.76 -18.45 -66.18
N TYR A 191 49.52 -18.39 -65.07
CA TYR A 191 50.87 -18.96 -64.99
C TYR A 191 50.88 -20.45 -65.33
N CYS A 192 50.02 -21.27 -64.70
CA CYS A 192 49.93 -22.70 -64.99
C CYS A 192 49.57 -23.01 -66.45
N SER A 193 48.72 -22.17 -67.07
CA SER A 193 48.35 -22.31 -68.48
C SER A 193 49.52 -21.95 -69.40
N GLY A 194 50.28 -20.89 -69.06
CA GLY A 194 51.53 -20.53 -69.73
C GLY A 194 52.58 -21.64 -69.63
N TYR A 195 52.79 -22.19 -68.43
CA TYR A 195 53.67 -23.34 -68.22
C TYR A 195 53.26 -24.55 -69.06
N LYS A 196 51.97 -24.90 -69.08
CA LYS A 196 51.44 -25.98 -69.94
C LYS A 196 51.71 -25.72 -71.42
N TRP A 197 51.58 -24.47 -71.88
CA TRP A 197 51.87 -24.09 -73.27
C TRP A 197 53.35 -24.23 -73.60
N ILE A 198 54.24 -23.74 -72.71
CA ILE A 198 55.70 -23.88 -72.86
C ILE A 198 56.08 -25.36 -72.94
N VAL A 199 55.64 -26.18 -71.98
CA VAL A 199 55.93 -27.62 -71.97
C VAL A 199 55.46 -28.31 -73.26
N LYS A 200 54.25 -27.97 -73.74
CA LYS A 200 53.70 -28.54 -74.99
C LYS A 200 54.50 -28.12 -76.24
N ASN A 201 55.04 -26.91 -76.27
CA ASN A 201 55.85 -26.45 -77.39
C ASN A 201 57.28 -26.98 -77.32
N VAL A 202 57.87 -27.06 -76.13
CA VAL A 202 59.17 -27.72 -75.92
C VAL A 202 59.10 -29.19 -76.29
N GLN A 203 58.01 -29.90 -75.97
CA GLN A 203 57.78 -31.28 -76.41
C GLN A 203 57.60 -31.41 -77.93
N LYS A 204 57.09 -30.37 -78.60
CA LYS A 204 57.00 -30.33 -80.07
C LYS A 204 58.35 -30.05 -80.73
N SER A 205 59.16 -29.17 -80.16
CA SER A 205 60.49 -28.83 -80.68
C SER A 205 61.53 -29.91 -80.33
N ALA A 206 61.41 -30.60 -79.19
CA ALA A 206 62.26 -31.74 -78.83
C ALA A 206 61.98 -33.00 -79.68
N GLY A 207 60.95 -32.98 -80.54
CA GLY A 207 60.75 -33.98 -81.58
C GLY A 207 61.66 -33.79 -82.81
N GLN A 208 62.41 -32.70 -82.90
CA GLN A 208 63.41 -32.43 -83.93
C GLN A 208 64.60 -31.71 -83.31
N ASP A 209 65.64 -32.49 -83.00
CA ASP A 209 67.05 -32.09 -82.81
C ASP A 209 67.32 -30.92 -81.85
N ALA A 210 67.64 -31.25 -80.59
CA ALA A 210 68.57 -30.47 -79.76
C ALA A 210 69.10 -31.32 -78.60
N GLU A 211 70.26 -31.95 -78.81
CA GLU A 211 71.24 -32.13 -77.75
C GLU A 211 71.69 -30.75 -77.30
N GLU A 212 71.16 -30.25 -76.18
CA GLU A 212 71.85 -29.23 -75.40
C GLU A 212 71.51 -29.46 -73.93
N MET A 213 72.54 -29.81 -73.16
CA MET A 213 72.46 -29.96 -71.71
C MET A 213 72.00 -28.63 -71.08
N PRO A 214 71.04 -28.65 -70.14
CA PRO A 214 70.70 -27.45 -69.40
C PRO A 214 71.86 -27.08 -68.48
N ASP A 215 72.26 -25.82 -68.58
CA ASP A 215 73.29 -25.16 -67.78
C ASP A 215 73.09 -25.47 -66.28
N LEU A 216 74.12 -26.04 -65.64
CA LEU A 216 74.07 -26.59 -64.27
C LEU A 216 73.60 -25.52 -63.25
N ASP A 217 73.94 -24.25 -63.50
CA ASP A 217 73.57 -23.10 -62.66
C ASP A 217 72.06 -22.77 -62.72
N ALA A 218 71.37 -23.09 -63.82
CA ALA A 218 69.93 -22.90 -63.92
C ALA A 218 69.17 -23.94 -63.07
N LEU A 219 69.69 -25.16 -62.98
CA LEU A 219 69.09 -26.25 -62.21
C LEU A 219 69.24 -26.02 -60.69
N ASP A 220 70.38 -25.48 -60.25
CA ASP A 220 70.60 -25.11 -58.85
C ASP A 220 69.74 -23.93 -58.41
N ASN A 221 69.54 -22.93 -59.27
CA ASN A 221 68.61 -21.84 -59.00
C ASN A 221 67.15 -22.32 -58.92
N VAL A 222 66.73 -23.24 -59.79
CA VAL A 222 65.38 -23.82 -59.75
C VAL A 222 65.17 -24.64 -58.47
N THR A 223 66.16 -25.42 -58.03
CA THR A 223 66.05 -26.18 -56.78
C THR A 223 66.06 -25.28 -55.54
N LEU A 224 66.79 -24.16 -55.56
CA LEU A 224 66.75 -23.16 -54.49
C LEU A 224 65.38 -22.47 -54.41
N ILE A 225 64.81 -22.05 -55.54
CA ILE A 225 63.46 -21.46 -55.61
C ILE A 225 62.43 -22.45 -55.07
N GLN A 226 62.49 -23.73 -55.48
CA GLN A 226 61.58 -24.75 -54.96
C GLN A 226 61.72 -24.99 -53.45
N ARG A 227 62.93 -24.89 -52.88
CA ARG A 227 63.13 -24.97 -51.42
C ARG A 227 62.56 -23.76 -50.70
N LEU A 228 62.75 -22.56 -51.26
CA LEU A 228 62.20 -21.32 -50.70
C LEU A 228 60.66 -21.34 -50.74
N GLU A 229 60.06 -21.76 -51.86
CA GLU A 229 58.62 -21.90 -52.00
C GLU A 229 58.05 -22.93 -51.02
N ARG A 230 58.71 -24.08 -50.81
CA ARG A 230 58.32 -25.05 -49.78
C ARG A 230 58.42 -24.47 -48.38
N SER A 231 59.53 -23.83 -48.04
CA SER A 231 59.72 -23.21 -46.72
C SER A 231 58.70 -22.10 -46.46
N GLN A 232 58.31 -21.35 -47.50
CA GLN A 232 57.28 -20.33 -47.40
C GLN A 232 55.88 -20.93 -47.23
N ALA A 233 55.57 -22.03 -47.93
CA ALA A 233 54.33 -22.77 -47.75
C ALA A 233 54.21 -23.37 -46.35
N GLU A 234 55.30 -23.94 -45.82
CA GLU A 234 55.37 -24.49 -44.45
C GLU A 234 55.20 -23.40 -43.38
N ASN A 235 55.84 -22.25 -43.55
CA ASN A 235 55.67 -21.09 -42.66
C ASN A 235 54.24 -20.55 -42.69
N ASN A 236 53.63 -20.45 -43.88
CA ASN A 236 52.26 -20.02 -44.01
C ASN A 236 51.31 -21.02 -43.33
N ALA A 237 51.48 -22.32 -43.55
CA ALA A 237 50.68 -23.36 -42.89
C ALA A 237 50.79 -23.30 -41.36
N SER A 238 51.99 -23.05 -40.84
CA SER A 238 52.24 -22.89 -39.41
C SER A 238 51.53 -21.66 -38.84
N ARG A 239 51.53 -20.53 -39.56
CA ARG A 239 50.76 -19.34 -39.17
C ARG A 239 49.26 -19.61 -39.10
N TRP A 240 48.69 -20.25 -40.12
CA TRP A 240 47.27 -20.62 -40.11
C TRP A 240 46.90 -21.51 -38.92
N GLN A 241 47.79 -22.43 -38.53
CA GLN A 241 47.59 -23.28 -37.38
C GLN A 241 47.62 -22.50 -36.06
N ILE A 242 48.54 -21.53 -35.92
CA ILE A 242 48.63 -20.65 -34.75
C ILE A 242 47.35 -19.79 -34.65
N ASP A 243 46.91 -19.18 -35.74
CA ASP A 243 45.72 -18.33 -35.76
C ASP A 243 44.45 -19.13 -35.39
N TYR A 244 44.32 -20.35 -35.90
CA TYR A 244 43.22 -21.26 -35.56
C TYR A 244 43.21 -21.65 -34.08
N LEU A 245 44.38 -21.97 -33.51
CA LEU A 245 44.51 -22.30 -32.09
C LEU A 245 44.24 -21.08 -31.19
N SER A 246 44.68 -19.88 -31.59
CA SER A 246 44.36 -18.63 -30.89
C SER A 246 42.86 -18.38 -30.88
N SER A 247 42.21 -18.44 -32.06
CA SER A 247 40.76 -18.23 -32.19
C SER A 247 39.95 -19.25 -31.38
N THR A 248 40.33 -20.52 -31.38
CA THR A 248 39.65 -21.55 -30.58
C THR A 248 39.79 -21.31 -29.08
N SER A 249 40.94 -20.79 -28.61
CA SER A 249 41.14 -20.42 -27.21
C SER A 249 40.29 -19.21 -26.79
N GLU A 250 40.14 -18.21 -27.66
CA GLU A 250 39.28 -17.03 -27.44
C GLU A 250 37.79 -17.43 -27.43
N ILE A 251 37.39 -18.32 -28.33
CA ILE A 251 36.03 -18.89 -28.34
C ILE A 251 35.75 -19.67 -27.05
N ALA A 252 36.73 -20.44 -26.55
CA ALA A 252 36.58 -21.16 -25.29
C ALA A 252 36.45 -20.21 -24.09
N TYR A 253 37.23 -19.14 -24.06
CA TYR A 253 37.17 -18.13 -23.00
C TYR A 253 35.83 -17.38 -23.00
N THR A 254 35.37 -16.90 -24.15
CA THR A 254 34.08 -16.20 -24.28
C THR A 254 32.90 -17.11 -23.93
N LYS A 255 32.95 -18.38 -24.33
CA LYS A 255 31.96 -19.38 -23.92
C LYS A 255 31.91 -19.56 -22.40
N SER A 256 33.06 -19.63 -21.73
CA SER A 256 33.12 -19.74 -20.26
C SER A 256 32.51 -18.52 -19.56
N ILE A 257 32.73 -17.31 -20.08
CA ILE A 257 32.10 -16.10 -19.53
C ILE A 257 30.59 -16.16 -19.68
N LEU A 258 30.09 -16.50 -20.87
CA LEU A 258 28.65 -16.57 -21.14
C LEU A 258 27.96 -17.65 -20.29
N GLU A 259 28.62 -18.79 -20.05
CA GLU A 259 28.11 -19.83 -19.16
C GLU A 259 27.99 -19.31 -17.71
N GLU A 260 28.96 -18.54 -17.25
CA GLU A 260 28.94 -17.94 -15.91
C GLU A 260 27.87 -16.83 -15.77
N GLU A 261 27.72 -15.97 -16.78
CA GLU A 261 26.65 -14.97 -16.82
C GLU A 261 25.27 -15.63 -16.83
N ARG A 262 25.10 -16.70 -17.61
CA ARG A 262 23.86 -17.49 -17.64
C ARG A 262 23.57 -18.11 -16.27
N ARG A 263 24.60 -18.59 -15.57
CA ARG A 263 24.49 -19.14 -14.21
C ARG A 263 24.03 -18.07 -13.21
N LEU A 264 24.65 -16.89 -13.23
CA LEU A 264 24.29 -15.76 -12.37
C LEU A 264 22.88 -15.25 -12.65
N PHE A 265 22.50 -15.13 -13.91
CA PHE A 265 21.15 -14.75 -14.30
C PHE A 265 20.10 -15.74 -13.78
N GLY A 266 20.39 -17.04 -13.85
CA GLY A 266 19.52 -18.07 -13.27
C GLY A 266 19.33 -17.92 -11.75
N GLN A 267 20.41 -17.63 -11.01
CA GLN A 267 20.33 -17.39 -9.57
C GLN A 267 19.51 -16.15 -9.22
N GLU A 268 19.66 -15.07 -9.99
CA GLU A 268 18.89 -13.84 -9.78
C GLU A 268 17.41 -14.06 -10.12
N GLN A 269 17.10 -14.84 -11.15
CA GLN A 269 15.73 -15.23 -11.48
C GLN A 269 15.09 -16.05 -10.36
N GLU A 270 15.81 -17.02 -9.78
CA GLU A 270 15.33 -17.77 -8.61
C GLU A 270 15.11 -16.87 -7.38
N ARG A 271 16.03 -15.92 -7.14
CA ARG A 271 15.91 -14.93 -6.06
C ARG A 271 14.67 -14.07 -6.20
N MET A 272 14.45 -13.49 -7.39
CA MET A 272 13.25 -12.69 -7.68
C MET A 272 11.97 -13.52 -7.58
N GLN A 273 12.00 -14.79 -7.99
CA GLN A 273 10.85 -15.68 -7.85
C GLN A 273 10.50 -15.92 -6.37
N MET A 274 11.49 -16.15 -5.52
CA MET A 274 11.27 -16.29 -4.07
C MET A 274 10.69 -15.01 -3.43
N GLU A 275 11.16 -13.83 -3.85
CA GLU A 275 10.62 -12.54 -3.38
C GLU A 275 9.17 -12.36 -3.81
N LEU A 276 8.82 -12.71 -5.05
CA LEU A 276 7.44 -12.68 -5.53
C LEU A 276 6.53 -13.62 -4.74
N ASP A 277 6.98 -14.84 -4.46
CA ASP A 277 6.20 -15.81 -3.68
C ASP A 277 5.99 -15.33 -2.23
N GLN A 278 7.01 -14.71 -1.63
CA GLN A 278 6.88 -14.07 -0.30
C GLN A 278 5.88 -12.92 -0.32
N LEU A 279 5.99 -12.03 -1.30
CA LEU A 279 5.06 -10.90 -1.44
C LEU A 279 3.63 -11.38 -1.62
N ARG A 280 3.41 -12.40 -2.46
CA ARG A 280 2.09 -13.01 -2.66
C ARG A 280 1.52 -13.62 -1.38
N GLY A 281 2.39 -14.23 -0.56
CA GLY A 281 2.02 -14.72 0.76
C GLY A 281 1.60 -13.58 1.71
N SER A 282 2.37 -12.48 1.73
CA SER A 282 2.05 -11.29 2.54
C SER A 282 0.77 -10.60 2.08
N GLU A 283 0.53 -10.51 0.77
CA GLU A 283 -0.69 -9.96 0.17
C GLU A 283 -1.91 -10.79 0.60
N SER A 284 -1.81 -12.12 0.51
CA SER A 284 -2.89 -13.02 0.94
C SER A 284 -3.20 -12.86 2.44
N HIS A 285 -2.17 -12.63 3.26
CA HIS A 285 -2.34 -12.39 4.69
C HIS A 285 -3.06 -11.06 4.96
N LEU A 286 -2.65 -9.98 4.29
CA LEU A 286 -3.28 -8.66 4.42
C LEU A 286 -4.73 -8.66 3.93
N ILE A 287 -5.04 -9.39 2.85
CA ILE A 287 -6.43 -9.58 2.38
C ILE A 287 -7.27 -10.23 3.48
N ALA A 288 -6.77 -11.29 4.12
CA ALA A 288 -7.50 -11.95 5.20
C ALA A 288 -7.71 -11.04 6.43
N GLU A 289 -6.73 -10.18 6.75
CA GLU A 289 -6.89 -9.17 7.81
C GLU A 289 -7.94 -8.11 7.46
N LEU A 290 -7.98 -7.68 6.19
CA LEU A 290 -8.94 -6.71 5.70
C LEU A 290 -10.37 -7.28 5.73
N ASP A 291 -10.57 -8.52 5.29
CA ASP A 291 -11.85 -9.23 5.39
C ASP A 291 -12.31 -9.34 6.86
N ALA A 292 -11.39 -9.65 7.77
CA ALA A 292 -11.70 -9.74 9.20
C ALA A 292 -12.07 -8.38 9.82
N LEU A 293 -11.50 -7.29 9.32
CA LEU A 293 -11.83 -5.92 9.71
C LEU A 293 -13.19 -5.49 9.15
N GLU A 294 -13.48 -5.80 7.89
CA GLU A 294 -14.77 -5.54 7.26
C GLU A 294 -15.90 -6.23 8.02
N HIS A 295 -15.70 -7.51 8.37
CA HIS A 295 -16.66 -8.26 9.19
C HIS A 295 -16.91 -7.62 10.58
N LYS A 296 -15.87 -7.03 11.20
CA LYS A 296 -16.03 -6.30 12.47
C LYS A 296 -16.80 -5.00 12.27
N PHE A 297 -16.58 -4.31 11.16
CA PHE A 297 -17.28 -3.07 10.83
C PHE A 297 -18.77 -3.33 10.58
N ASP A 298 -19.11 -4.35 9.80
CA ASP A 298 -20.50 -4.76 9.58
C ASP A 298 -21.22 -5.10 10.88
N LYS A 299 -20.51 -5.79 11.80
CA LYS A 299 -21.06 -6.10 13.12
C LYS A 299 -21.33 -4.83 13.92
N LEU A 300 -20.40 -3.88 13.94
CA LEU A 300 -20.57 -2.59 14.60
C LEU A 300 -21.70 -1.76 13.99
N ASP A 301 -21.86 -1.76 12.67
CA ASP A 301 -22.95 -1.06 11.98
C ASP A 301 -24.31 -1.70 12.29
N ALA A 302 -24.37 -3.03 12.38
CA ALA A 302 -25.56 -3.76 12.83
C ALA A 302 -25.92 -3.41 14.28
N GLU A 303 -24.95 -3.44 15.20
CA GLU A 303 -25.14 -3.05 16.61
C GLU A 303 -25.60 -1.59 16.71
N HIS A 304 -25.03 -0.69 15.90
CA HIS A 304 -25.41 0.73 15.86
C HIS A 304 -26.82 0.94 15.29
N LYS A 305 -27.21 0.22 14.24
CA LYS A 305 -28.59 0.23 13.70
C LYS A 305 -29.59 -0.31 14.71
N GLU A 306 -29.25 -1.37 15.43
CA GLU A 306 -30.09 -1.91 16.49
C GLU A 306 -30.25 -0.91 17.65
N LEU A 307 -29.16 -0.26 18.07
CA LEU A 307 -29.19 0.85 19.03
C LEU A 307 -30.03 2.04 18.54
N ARG A 308 -29.96 2.39 17.26
CA ARG A 308 -30.78 3.45 16.69
C ARG A 308 -32.25 3.07 16.62
N ASN A 309 -32.58 1.88 16.13
CA ASN A 309 -33.95 1.38 16.06
C ASN A 309 -34.58 1.26 17.44
N THR A 310 -33.81 0.78 18.43
CA THR A 310 -34.26 0.76 19.82
C THR A 310 -34.43 2.18 20.35
N MET A 311 -33.55 3.12 20.04
CA MET A 311 -33.75 4.52 20.42
C MET A 311 -35.01 5.13 19.78
N ASP A 312 -35.23 4.92 18.49
CA ASP A 312 -36.39 5.42 17.76
C ASP A 312 -37.68 4.75 18.23
N SER A 313 -37.66 3.45 18.54
CA SER A 313 -38.85 2.77 19.07
C SER A 313 -39.13 3.12 20.53
N THR A 314 -38.11 3.45 21.31
CA THR A 314 -38.24 3.70 22.76
C THR A 314 -38.48 5.19 23.07
N PHE A 315 -37.97 6.09 22.22
CA PHE A 315 -38.09 7.55 22.42
C PHE A 315 -38.95 8.25 21.35
N LEU A 316 -39.22 7.63 20.19
CA LEU A 316 -39.93 8.25 19.05
C LEU A 316 -41.11 7.42 18.52
N ALA A 317 -41.69 6.52 19.32
CA ALA A 317 -42.84 5.71 18.89
C ALA A 317 -43.99 6.58 18.36
N SER A 318 -44.28 6.40 17.06
CA SER A 318 -45.42 6.87 16.27
C SER A 318 -46.11 8.15 16.76
N TRP A 319 -45.62 9.30 16.28
CA TRP A 319 -46.51 10.41 15.99
C TRP A 319 -47.38 9.96 14.82
N GLY A 320 -48.54 9.36 15.15
CA GLY A 320 -49.43 8.76 14.17
C GLY A 320 -49.70 9.68 12.99
N ASP A 321 -49.71 9.07 11.81
CA ASP A 321 -50.03 9.68 10.52
C ASP A 321 -51.16 10.72 10.67
N GLY A 322 -50.82 12.00 10.49
CA GLY A 322 -51.80 13.07 10.30
C GLY A 322 -51.92 14.15 11.38
N LYS A 323 -51.06 14.21 12.40
CA LYS A 323 -51.00 15.39 13.30
C LYS A 323 -49.71 16.16 13.10
N GLU A 324 -49.87 17.41 12.65
CA GLU A 324 -48.78 18.36 12.47
C GLU A 324 -47.84 18.42 13.68
N ILE A 325 -46.55 18.49 13.40
CA ILE A 325 -45.49 18.73 14.38
C ILE A 325 -45.90 19.91 15.27
N PRO A 326 -45.87 19.75 16.62
CA PRO A 326 -46.27 20.80 17.55
C PRO A 326 -45.51 22.09 17.28
N PRO A 327 -46.16 23.27 17.41
CA PRO A 327 -45.56 24.55 17.03
C PRO A 327 -44.23 24.86 17.72
N PHE A 328 -43.95 24.24 18.89
CA PHE A 328 -42.72 24.44 19.65
C PHE A 328 -41.52 23.62 19.15
N LEU A 329 -41.73 22.61 18.29
CA LEU A 329 -40.65 21.85 17.63
C LEU A 329 -40.36 22.35 16.20
N ARG A 330 -41.13 23.32 15.69
CA ARG A 330 -40.82 23.99 14.42
C ARG A 330 -39.70 25.00 14.68
N THR A 331 -38.46 24.56 14.55
CA THR A 331 -37.30 25.46 14.55
C THR A 331 -37.44 26.42 13.37
N LYS A 332 -37.82 27.68 13.64
CA LYS A 332 -37.54 28.79 12.73
C LYS A 332 -36.02 28.98 12.72
N LEU A 333 -35.33 28.31 11.82
CA LEU A 333 -33.98 28.72 11.44
C LEU A 333 -34.10 29.90 10.45
N PRO A 334 -33.34 30.98 10.62
CA PRO A 334 -32.96 31.85 9.50
C PRO A 334 -32.03 31.14 8.51
#